data_AF-A0A972S5F5-F1
#
_entry.id   AF-A0A972S5F5-F1
#
_cell.length_a   1.000
_cell.length_b   1.000
_cell.length_c   1.000
_cell.angle_alpha   90.00
_cell.angle_beta   90.00
_cell.angle_gamma   90.00
#
_symmetry.space_group_name_H-M   'P 1'
#
loop_
_entity.id
_entity.type
_entity.pdbx_description
1 polymer ?
#
loop_
_entity_poly.entity_id
_entity_poly.type
_entity_poly.pdbx_seq_one_letter_code
_entity_poly.pdbx_strand_id
1 'polypeptide(L)'
;MSGKSGFVPICADPLFADVFGRLFGGLVDGVFIDVPVGSLLSKDIAGKVVITTATGSLYLSDLLDRKPSALLAGCQSVNEIFRVLQNFKDKQDHSLIVHYYGPKFDTPTLTKAERDLLKAYLETGSLEHVLKRLSIKKKTALNRLSVIREKLQAKNYKELLEAYLYRSNF
;
A
#
# COMPACT_ATOMS: atom_id res chain seq x y z
N MET A 1 -25.30 24.20 8.22
CA MET A 1 -24.66 23.73 6.97
C MET A 1 -23.42 22.96 7.36
N SER A 2 -23.43 21.66 7.06
CA SER A 2 -22.51 20.65 7.59
C SER A 2 -21.09 20.84 7.06
N GLY A 3 -20.16 21.17 7.95
CA GLY A 3 -18.73 21.08 7.69
C GLY A 3 -18.33 19.61 7.67
N LYS A 4 -18.15 19.05 6.47
CA LYS A 4 -17.60 17.71 6.32
C LYS A 4 -16.10 17.78 6.59
N SER A 5 -15.73 17.15 7.71
CA SER A 5 -14.38 16.86 8.17
C SER A 5 -13.48 16.45 7.02
N GLY A 6 -12.45 17.25 6.76
CA GLY A 6 -11.29 16.82 6.01
C GLY A 6 -10.62 15.69 6.78
N PHE A 7 -10.81 14.46 6.32
CA PHE A 7 -10.02 13.33 6.79
C PHE A 7 -8.66 13.44 6.12
N VAL A 8 -7.77 14.23 6.73
CA VAL A 8 -6.34 14.14 6.47
C VAL A 8 -5.91 12.83 7.11
N PRO A 9 -5.38 11.83 6.39
CA PRO A 9 -4.75 10.70 7.05
C PRO A 9 -3.49 11.24 7.75
N ILE A 10 -3.64 11.57 9.03
CA ILE A 10 -2.54 11.87 9.94
C ILE A 10 -1.82 10.55 10.16
N CYS A 11 -0.83 10.24 9.33
CA CYS A 11 0.13 9.18 9.61
C CYS A 11 1.50 9.57 9.05
N ALA A 12 2.03 10.63 9.64
CA ALA A 12 3.45 10.92 9.72
C ALA A 12 3.85 11.08 11.19
N ASP A 13 3.18 10.40 12.13
CA ASP A 13 3.49 10.58 13.55
C ASP A 13 4.89 9.99 13.83
N PRO A 14 5.91 10.82 14.08
CA PRO A 14 7.25 10.35 14.39
C PRO A 14 7.25 9.51 15.68
N LEU A 15 6.27 9.72 16.57
CA LEU A 15 6.07 8.92 17.77
C LEU A 15 5.64 7.49 17.41
N PHE A 16 4.87 7.29 16.35
CA PHE A 16 4.54 5.94 15.89
C PHE A 16 5.82 5.23 15.43
N ALA A 17 6.63 5.86 14.59
CA ALA A 17 7.90 5.28 14.13
C ALA A 17 8.90 5.03 15.28
N ASP A 18 9.03 5.97 16.23
CA ASP A 18 9.94 5.87 17.39
C ASP A 18 9.48 4.81 18.40
N VAL A 19 8.19 4.78 18.75
CA VAL A 19 7.62 3.74 19.63
C VAL A 19 7.76 2.36 19.00
N PHE A 20 7.51 2.23 17.69
CA PHE A 20 7.75 0.97 16.97
C PHE A 20 9.23 0.55 16.94
N GLY A 21 10.13 1.49 16.64
CA GLY A 21 11.57 1.25 16.68
C GLY A 21 12.03 0.79 18.06
N ARG A 22 11.46 1.32 19.15
CA ARG A 22 11.79 0.91 20.53
C ARG A 22 11.20 -0.45 20.92
N LEU A 23 9.98 -0.75 20.46
CA LEU A 23 9.31 -2.01 20.78
C LEU A 23 9.83 -3.21 19.96
N PHE A 24 10.29 -2.95 18.73
CA PHE A 24 10.67 -4.00 17.78
C PHE A 24 12.13 -3.94 17.33
N GLY A 25 12.86 -2.86 17.65
CA GLY A 25 14.25 -2.64 17.23
C GLY A 25 15.28 -3.62 17.76
N GLY A 26 14.86 -4.63 18.52
CA GLY A 26 15.70 -5.77 18.88
C GLY A 26 15.03 -7.14 18.75
N LEU A 27 13.77 -7.25 18.32
CA LEU A 27 12.98 -8.48 18.50
C LEU A 27 12.61 -9.25 17.23
N VAL A 28 12.66 -8.64 16.03
CA VAL A 28 12.12 -9.29 14.83
C VAL A 28 12.88 -8.91 13.57
N ASP A 29 13.81 -9.77 13.15
CA ASP A 29 14.25 -9.76 11.75
C ASP A 29 13.03 -10.02 10.87
N GLY A 30 12.70 -9.04 10.02
CA GLY A 30 11.70 -9.21 8.97
C GLY A 30 10.33 -8.57 9.19
N VAL A 31 10.25 -7.45 9.92
CA VAL A 31 9.08 -6.56 9.93
C VAL A 31 9.38 -5.29 9.12
N PHE A 32 8.47 -4.88 8.24
CA PHE A 32 8.54 -3.64 7.46
C PHE A 32 7.33 -2.75 7.74
N ILE A 33 7.61 -1.45 7.95
CA ILE A 33 6.59 -0.44 8.18
C ILE A 33 6.60 0.56 7.01
N ASP A 34 5.41 0.90 6.53
CA ASP A 34 5.18 1.81 5.41
C ASP A 34 5.18 3.27 5.84
N VAL A 35 6.37 3.79 6.18
CA VAL A 35 6.56 5.20 6.54
C VAL A 35 7.68 5.81 5.68
N PRO A 36 7.37 6.83 4.86
CA PRO A 36 6.03 7.33 4.53
C PRO A 36 5.20 6.28 3.76
N VAL A 37 3.87 6.47 3.71
CA VAL A 37 2.96 5.55 3.00
C VAL A 37 3.34 5.43 1.51
N GLY A 38 3.41 4.21 1.01
CA GLY A 38 3.92 3.89 -0.33
C GLY A 38 5.43 3.60 -0.38
N SER A 39 6.20 3.85 0.69
CA SER A 39 7.64 3.56 0.74
C SER A 39 7.98 2.08 0.55
N LEU A 40 7.05 1.17 0.87
CA LEU A 40 7.29 -0.26 0.69
C LEU A 40 7.36 -0.71 -0.77
N LEU A 41 6.87 0.11 -1.72
CA LEU A 41 6.88 -0.24 -3.15
C LEU A 41 8.28 -0.56 -3.69
N SER A 42 9.32 0.04 -3.10
CA SER A 42 10.72 -0.12 -3.51
C SER A 42 11.53 -1.10 -2.65
N LYS A 43 10.97 -1.65 -1.56
CA LYS A 43 11.68 -2.60 -0.69
C LYS A 43 11.56 -4.03 -1.23
N ASP A 44 12.17 -5.03 -0.60
CA ASP A 44 11.78 -6.43 -0.74
C ASP A 44 11.04 -6.88 0.54
N ILE A 45 9.82 -7.39 0.37
CA ILE A 45 8.91 -7.71 1.50
C ILE A 45 8.52 -9.19 1.52
N ALA A 46 9.11 -10.02 0.65
CA ALA A 46 8.78 -11.44 0.57
C ALA A 46 9.11 -12.17 1.90
N GLY A 47 8.13 -12.88 2.46
CA GLY A 47 8.26 -13.57 3.74
C GLY A 47 8.33 -12.66 4.96
N LYS A 48 8.08 -11.35 4.80
CA LYS A 48 8.18 -10.35 5.86
C LYS A 48 6.79 -9.98 6.38
N VAL A 49 6.73 -9.55 7.63
CA VAL A 49 5.52 -8.95 8.19
C VAL A 49 5.48 -7.49 7.75
N VAL A 50 4.39 -7.09 7.12
CA VAL A 50 4.24 -5.77 6.52
C VAL A 50 3.12 -5.01 7.23
N ILE A 51 3.40 -3.76 7.59
CA ILE A 51 2.47 -2.89 8.30
C ILE A 51 2.30 -1.60 7.51
N THR A 52 1.06 -1.23 7.21
CA THR A 52 0.74 0.04 6.53
C THR A 52 -0.55 0.63 7.08
N THR A 53 -0.64 1.96 7.04
CA THR A 53 -1.86 2.72 7.33
C THR A 53 -2.75 2.85 6.09
N ALA A 54 -2.23 2.46 4.91
CA ALA A 54 -2.97 2.43 3.66
C ALA A 54 -4.15 1.46 3.72
N THR A 55 -5.23 1.81 3.03
CA THR A 55 -6.47 1.03 2.94
C THR A 55 -6.93 0.79 1.51
N GLY A 56 -6.23 1.36 0.54
CA GLY A 56 -6.55 1.26 -0.89
C GLY A 56 -6.31 -0.15 -1.41
N SER A 57 -7.34 -0.76 -1.98
CA SER A 57 -7.30 -2.14 -2.48
C SER A 57 -6.22 -2.36 -3.54
N LEU A 58 -5.91 -1.34 -4.36
CA LEU A 58 -4.86 -1.39 -5.38
C LEU A 58 -3.48 -1.57 -4.74
N TYR A 59 -3.11 -0.68 -3.83
CA TYR A 59 -1.84 -0.75 -3.12
C TYR A 59 -1.71 -2.04 -2.31
N LEU A 60 -2.76 -2.43 -1.57
CA LEU A 60 -2.74 -3.65 -0.77
C LEU A 60 -2.63 -4.92 -1.64
N SER A 61 -3.27 -4.94 -2.81
CA SER A 61 -3.10 -6.05 -3.77
C SER A 61 -1.66 -6.17 -4.24
N ASP A 62 -1.01 -5.04 -4.55
CA ASP A 62 0.37 -5.03 -5.02
C ASP A 62 1.37 -5.41 -3.90
N LEU A 63 1.03 -5.18 -2.63
CA LEU A 63 1.79 -5.72 -1.50
C LEU A 63 1.59 -7.23 -1.36
N LEU A 64 0.35 -7.73 -1.45
CA LEU A 64 0.04 -9.16 -1.35
C LEU A 64 0.66 -9.99 -2.48
N ASP A 65 0.69 -9.46 -3.70
CA ASP A 65 1.31 -10.10 -4.88
C ASP A 65 2.81 -10.40 -4.64
N ARG A 66 3.42 -9.71 -3.69
CA ARG A 66 4.84 -9.85 -3.31
C ARG A 66 5.06 -10.85 -2.18
N LYS A 67 4.00 -11.55 -1.76
CA LYS A 67 4.03 -12.66 -0.80
C LYS A 67 4.70 -12.32 0.54
N PRO A 68 4.25 -11.27 1.25
CA PRO A 68 4.64 -11.09 2.64
C PRO A 68 4.13 -12.25 3.49
N SER A 69 4.76 -12.55 4.62
CA SER A 69 4.22 -13.54 5.56
C SER A 69 2.95 -13.05 6.24
N ALA A 70 2.85 -11.73 6.46
CA ALA A 70 1.63 -11.08 6.91
C ALA A 70 1.53 -9.65 6.36
N LEU A 71 0.31 -9.17 6.12
CA LEU A 71 0.02 -7.79 5.79
C LEU A 71 -1.04 -7.24 6.75
N LEU A 72 -0.66 -6.25 7.54
CA LEU A 72 -1.51 -5.48 8.44
C LEU A 72 -1.79 -4.12 7.79
N ALA A 73 -3.04 -3.88 7.41
CA ALA A 73 -3.47 -2.71 6.66
C ALA A 73 -4.46 -1.86 7.46
N GLY A 74 -4.41 -0.55 7.27
CA GLY A 74 -5.26 0.42 7.96
C GLY A 74 -4.97 0.56 9.46
N CYS A 75 -3.80 0.10 9.94
CA CYS A 75 -3.44 0.21 11.34
C CYS A 75 -3.21 1.68 11.73
N GLN A 76 -3.89 2.14 12.78
CA GLN A 76 -3.76 3.52 13.26
C GLN A 76 -3.14 3.61 14.66
N SER A 77 -2.98 2.47 15.35
CA SER A 77 -2.38 2.45 16.69
C SER A 77 -1.41 1.29 16.89
N VAL A 78 -0.43 1.52 17.76
CA VAL A 78 0.54 0.51 18.20
C VAL A 78 -0.17 -0.67 18.87
N ASN A 79 -1.25 -0.40 19.62
CA ASN A 79 -2.03 -1.42 20.32
C ASN A 79 -2.74 -2.39 19.35
N GLU A 80 -3.27 -1.89 18.23
CA GLU A 80 -3.86 -2.75 17.19
C GLU A 80 -2.83 -3.73 16.64
N ILE A 81 -1.65 -3.21 16.31
CA ILE A 81 -0.56 -4.03 15.76
C ILE A 81 -0.10 -5.06 16.79
N PHE A 82 0.06 -4.70 18.06
CA PHE A 82 0.39 -5.67 19.11
C PHE A 82 -0.62 -6.79 19.22
N ARG A 83 -1.92 -6.47 19.23
CA ARG A 83 -2.99 -7.48 19.29
C ARG A 83 -2.91 -8.43 18.10
N VAL A 84 -2.67 -7.91 16.90
CA VAL A 84 -2.54 -8.74 15.70
C VAL A 84 -1.27 -9.60 15.73
N LEU A 85 -0.13 -9.04 16.16
CA LEU A 85 1.14 -9.76 16.23
C LEU A 85 1.15 -10.84 17.32
N GLN A 86 0.49 -10.61 18.46
CA GLN A 86 0.29 -11.65 19.48
C GLN A 86 -0.45 -12.85 18.89
N ASN A 87 -1.54 -12.60 18.14
CA ASN A 87 -2.28 -13.65 17.44
C ASN A 87 -1.46 -14.36 16.34
N PHE A 88 -0.38 -13.74 15.85
CA PHE A 88 0.50 -14.29 14.82
C PHE A 88 1.57 -15.22 15.40
N LYS A 89 2.13 -14.90 16.58
CA LYS A 89 3.12 -15.76 17.27
C LYS A 89 2.56 -17.14 17.58
N ASP A 90 1.27 -17.24 17.89
CA ASP A 90 0.61 -18.50 18.23
C ASP A 90 0.27 -19.36 16.99
N LYS A 91 0.46 -18.83 15.78
CA LYS A 91 0.04 -19.44 14.51
C LYS A 91 1.20 -19.60 13.52
N GLN A 92 2.44 -19.80 13.99
CA GLN A 92 3.57 -20.14 13.11
C GLN A 92 3.40 -21.53 12.49
N ASP A 93 2.43 -21.65 11.60
CA ASP A 93 2.33 -22.71 10.63
C ASP A 93 3.11 -22.24 9.41
N HIS A 94 4.17 -22.94 9.04
CA HIS A 94 5.06 -22.61 7.91
C HIS A 94 4.40 -22.78 6.53
N SER A 95 3.06 -22.70 6.49
CA SER A 95 2.27 -22.67 5.28
C SER A 95 2.53 -21.35 4.51
N LEU A 96 2.54 -21.44 3.18
CA LEU A 96 2.72 -20.29 2.26
C LEU A 96 1.53 -19.31 2.26
N ILE A 97 0.72 -19.29 3.32
CA ILE A 97 -0.49 -18.49 3.43
C ILE A 97 -0.11 -17.09 3.90
N VAL A 98 -0.40 -16.09 3.08
CA VAL A 98 -0.26 -14.69 3.49
C VAL A 98 -1.36 -14.35 4.47
N HIS A 99 -1.02 -13.99 5.70
CA HIS A 99 -2.00 -13.57 6.69
C HIS A 99 -2.37 -12.09 6.49
N TYR A 100 -3.57 -11.84 6.00
CA TYR A 100 -4.08 -10.49 5.79
C TYR A 100 -4.98 -10.03 6.95
N TYR A 101 -4.66 -8.87 7.52
CA TYR A 101 -5.44 -8.18 8.55
C TYR A 101 -5.73 -6.77 8.06
N GLY A 102 -6.94 -6.50 7.60
CA GLY A 102 -7.29 -5.19 7.06
C GLY A 102 -8.73 -5.11 6.56
N PRO A 103 -9.10 -4.00 5.89
CA PRO A 103 -10.41 -3.85 5.29
C PRO A 103 -10.69 -4.95 4.26
N LYS A 104 -11.96 -5.26 4.01
CA LYS A 104 -12.33 -6.21 2.95
C LYS A 104 -11.78 -5.74 1.60
N PHE A 105 -11.24 -6.68 0.82
CA PHE A 105 -10.88 -6.42 -0.57
C PHE A 105 -12.13 -6.32 -1.42
N ASP A 106 -12.34 -5.15 -2.01
CA ASP A 106 -13.19 -5.05 -3.19
C ASP A 106 -12.41 -5.58 -4.40
N THR A 107 -13.10 -6.18 -5.38
CA THR A 107 -12.47 -6.59 -6.65
C THR A 107 -11.72 -5.41 -7.27
N PRO A 108 -10.43 -5.57 -7.65
CA PRO A 108 -9.67 -4.48 -8.23
C PRO A 108 -10.34 -3.96 -9.50
N THR A 109 -10.59 -2.65 -9.55
CA THR A 109 -11.15 -1.96 -10.73
C THR A 109 -10.15 -1.93 -11.90
N LEU A 110 -8.87 -2.16 -11.61
CA LEU A 110 -7.77 -2.18 -12.57
C LEU A 110 -7.23 -3.59 -12.80
N THR A 111 -6.93 -3.89 -14.06
CA THR A 111 -6.18 -5.09 -14.45
C THR A 111 -4.74 -5.02 -13.93
N LYS A 112 -4.05 -6.17 -13.84
CA LYS A 112 -2.64 -6.21 -13.41
C LYS A 112 -1.74 -5.28 -14.23
N ALA A 113 -1.89 -5.26 -15.56
CA ALA A 113 -1.10 -4.39 -16.42
C ALA A 113 -1.40 -2.89 -16.20
N GLU A 114 -2.63 -2.54 -15.82
CA GLU A 114 -2.99 -1.17 -15.43
C GLU A 114 -2.41 -0.81 -14.06
N ARG A 115 -2.42 -1.73 -13.10
CA ARG A 115 -1.78 -1.55 -11.79
C ARG A 115 -0.27 -1.37 -11.94
N ASP A 116 0.41 -2.24 -12.69
CA ASP A 116 1.85 -2.16 -12.94
C ASP A 116 2.24 -0.82 -13.57
N LEU A 117 1.43 -0.33 -14.51
CA LEU A 117 1.61 0.99 -15.14
C LEU A 117 1.43 2.13 -14.13
N LEU A 118 0.33 2.12 -13.37
CA LEU A 118 0.03 3.13 -12.37
C LEU A 118 1.12 3.17 -11.28
N LYS A 119 1.47 2.00 -10.74
CA LYS A 119 2.53 1.83 -9.74
C LYS A 119 3.86 2.40 -10.23
N ALA A 120 4.32 2.02 -11.42
CA ALA A 120 5.57 2.55 -11.97
C ALA A 120 5.52 4.08 -12.15
N TYR A 121 4.36 4.62 -12.52
CA TYR A 121 4.16 6.07 -12.67
C TYR A 121 4.17 6.79 -11.31
N LEU A 122 3.54 6.22 -10.28
CA LEU A 122 3.52 6.78 -8.92
C LEU A 122 4.88 6.64 -8.19
N GLU A 123 5.67 5.61 -8.50
CA GLU A 123 7.01 5.44 -7.94
C GLU A 123 8.01 6.48 -8.49
N THR A 124 7.88 6.83 -9.77
CA THR A 124 8.90 7.63 -10.48
C THR A 124 8.47 9.07 -10.76
N GLY A 125 7.17 9.37 -10.74
CA GLY A 125 6.62 10.65 -11.19
C GLY A 125 6.89 10.97 -12.67
N SER A 126 7.49 10.05 -13.43
CA SER A 126 8.05 10.33 -14.75
C SER A 126 7.62 9.29 -15.77
N LEU A 127 6.85 9.74 -16.77
CA LEU A 127 6.40 8.86 -17.85
C LEU A 127 7.58 8.23 -18.59
N GLU A 128 8.69 8.97 -18.80
CA GLU A 128 9.86 8.45 -19.51
C GLU A 128 10.50 7.25 -18.81
N HIS A 129 10.57 7.27 -17.48
CA HIS A 129 11.06 6.15 -16.69
C HIS A 129 10.13 4.94 -16.80
N VAL A 130 8.82 5.19 -16.80
CA VAL A 130 7.79 4.14 -16.98
C VAL A 130 7.92 3.47 -18.35
N LEU A 131 8.11 4.24 -19.44
CA LEU A 131 8.27 3.70 -20.78
C LEU A 131 9.47 2.76 -20.87
N LYS A 132 10.60 3.15 -20.28
CA LYS A 132 11.82 2.33 -20.21
C LYS A 132 11.59 1.07 -19.37
N ARG A 133 11.01 1.22 -18.17
CA ARG A 133 10.81 0.10 -17.24
C ARG A 133 9.85 -0.96 -17.77
N LEU A 134 8.75 -0.53 -18.39
CA LEU A 134 7.71 -1.44 -18.88
C LEU A 134 7.86 -1.80 -20.36
N SER A 135 8.86 -1.24 -21.06
CA SER A 135 9.08 -1.45 -22.49
C SER A 135 7.81 -1.21 -23.35
N ILE A 136 7.07 -0.14 -23.03
CA ILE A 136 5.83 0.22 -23.73
C ILE A 136 5.99 1.50 -24.55
N LYS A 137 5.23 1.61 -25.64
CA LYS A 137 5.20 2.83 -26.48
C LYS A 137 4.53 3.99 -25.75
N LYS A 138 5.05 5.21 -25.94
CA LYS A 138 4.51 6.46 -25.34
C LYS A 138 3.00 6.62 -25.52
N LYS A 139 2.50 6.45 -26.75
CA LYS A 139 1.07 6.57 -27.08
C LYS A 139 0.23 5.56 -26.28
N THR A 140 0.69 4.32 -26.17
CA THR A 140 0.00 3.27 -25.41
C THR A 140 -0.05 3.59 -23.92
N ALA A 141 1.07 4.06 -23.35
CA ALA A 141 1.13 4.44 -21.94
C ALA A 141 0.18 5.60 -21.61
N LEU A 142 0.14 6.63 -22.46
CA LEU A 142 -0.77 7.76 -22.29
C LEU A 142 -2.24 7.35 -22.36
N ASN A 143 -2.61 6.55 -23.35
CA ASN A 143 -3.98 6.06 -23.49
C ASN A 143 -4.40 5.23 -22.26
N ARG A 144 -3.54 4.32 -21.80
CA ARG A 144 -3.81 3.51 -20.60
C ARG A 144 -3.91 4.36 -19.34
N LEU A 145 -3.03 5.34 -19.16
CA LEU A 145 -3.12 6.27 -18.02
C LEU A 145 -4.40 7.10 -18.06
N SER A 146 -4.90 7.48 -19.24
CA SER A 146 -6.20 8.15 -19.38
C SER A 146 -7.34 7.25 -18.90
N VAL A 147 -7.37 6.00 -19.36
CA VAL A 147 -8.38 5.01 -18.93
C VAL A 147 -8.30 4.76 -17.42
N ILE A 148 -7.10 4.66 -16.85
CA ILE A 148 -6.91 4.50 -15.41
C ILE A 148 -7.49 5.70 -14.65
N ARG A 149 -7.20 6.93 -15.11
CA ARG A 149 -7.74 8.15 -14.52
C ARG A 149 -9.26 8.18 -14.54
N GLU A 150 -9.87 7.77 -15.65
CA GLU A 150 -11.33 7.66 -15.78
C GLU A 150 -11.91 6.63 -14.81
N LYS A 151 -11.33 5.42 -14.75
CA LYS A 151 -11.76 4.34 -13.84
C LYS A 151 -11.66 4.73 -12.36
N LEU A 152 -10.62 5.49 -12.01
CA LEU A 152 -10.38 5.95 -10.64
C LEU A 152 -11.00 7.33 -10.35
N GLN A 153 -11.65 7.95 -11.33
CA GLN A 153 -12.20 9.31 -11.25
C GLN A 153 -11.16 10.36 -10.77
N ALA A 154 -9.89 10.17 -11.14
CA ALA A 154 -8.76 10.98 -10.68
C ALA A 154 -8.26 11.91 -11.80
N LYS A 155 -8.19 13.21 -11.52
CA LYS A 155 -7.85 14.26 -12.49
C LYS A 155 -6.35 14.58 -12.51
N ASN A 156 -5.69 14.41 -11.37
CA ASN A 156 -4.29 14.80 -11.19
C ASN A 156 -3.50 13.70 -10.47
N TYR A 157 -2.19 13.91 -10.38
CA TYR A 157 -1.28 12.95 -9.75
C TYR A 157 -1.63 12.68 -8.29
N LYS A 158 -2.01 13.72 -7.53
CA LYS A 158 -2.37 13.60 -6.12
C LYS A 158 -3.61 12.72 -5.94
N GLU A 159 -4.66 12.94 -6.71
CA GLU A 159 -5.88 12.13 -6.68
C GLU A 159 -5.61 10.68 -7.11
N LEU A 160 -4.70 10.45 -8.08
CA LEU A 160 -4.28 9.09 -8.43
C LEU A 160 -3.55 8.40 -7.29
N LEU A 161 -2.66 9.11 -6.59
CA LEU A 161 -1.95 8.59 -5.43
C LEU A 161 -2.92 8.28 -4.28
N GLU A 162 -3.88 9.17 -4.03
CA GLU A 162 -4.92 8.97 -3.01
C GLU A 162 -5.82 7.77 -3.35
N ALA A 163 -6.28 7.64 -4.59
CA ALA A 163 -7.09 6.49 -5.03
C ALA A 163 -6.30 5.17 -5.01
N TYR A 164 -4.99 5.23 -5.18
CA TYR A 164 -4.13 4.05 -5.12
C TYR A 164 -3.88 3.59 -3.68
N LEU A 165 -3.58 4.52 -2.76
CA LEU A 165 -3.20 4.24 -1.38
C LEU A 165 -4.39 4.11 -0.42
N TYR A 166 -5.52 4.76 -0.70
CA TYR A 166 -6.67 4.82 0.19
C TYR A 166 -7.95 4.44 -0.54
N ARG A 167 -8.93 3.93 0.22
CA ARG A 167 -10.25 3.68 -0.33
C ARG A 167 -10.89 5.01 -0.72
N SER A 168 -11.17 5.19 -2.00
CA SER A 168 -11.92 6.35 -2.46
C SER A 168 -13.36 6.29 -1.95
N ASN A 169 -13.76 7.26 -1.13
CA ASN A 169 -15.16 7.48 -0.79
C ASN A 169 -15.84 8.17 -1.99
N PHE A 170 -16.11 7.44 -3.06
CA PHE A 170 -16.94 7.93 -4.17
C PHE A 170 -18.22 7.11 -4.25
#